data_AF-A0A097EQS0-F1
#
_entry.id   AF-A0A097EQS0-F1
#
_cell.length_a   1.000
_cell.length_b   1.000
_cell.length_c   1.000
_cell.angle_alpha   90.00
_cell.angle_beta   90.00
_cell.angle_gamma   90.00
#
_symmetry.space_group_name_H-M   'P 1'
#
loop_
_entity.id
_entity.type
_entity.pdbx_description
1 polymer ?
#
loop_
_entity_poly.entity_id
_entity_poly.type
_entity_poly.pdbx_seq_one_letter_code
_entity_poly.pdbx_strand_id
1 'polypeptide(L)'
;MKNNLNSVFIGFMSGLISAMVLLFIFTLIRQHSISLDDSFKYNLYRLMVWGGVWAILFAFPISKNIWIKSAIIGLAVIFFNFLVLMPLQGAGFFGSNADSTVFIMNIVFNFLWAMFAGVIYKAVA
;
A
#
# COMPACT_ATOMS: atom_id res chain seq x y z
N MET A 1 -12.63 -24.30 15.62
CA MET A 1 -11.61 -24.90 14.72
C MET A 1 -11.52 -24.25 13.35
N LYS A 2 -12.64 -23.92 12.66
CA LYS A 2 -12.63 -23.19 11.38
C LYS A 2 -11.78 -21.90 11.39
N ASN A 3 -11.86 -21.09 12.45
CA ASN A 3 -11.11 -19.83 12.55
C ASN A 3 -9.59 -20.04 12.67
N ASN A 4 -9.12 -21.08 13.37
CA ASN A 4 -7.68 -21.30 13.56
C ASN A 4 -7.02 -21.81 12.29
N LEU A 5 -7.72 -22.66 11.51
CA LEU A 5 -7.24 -23.11 10.20
C LEU A 5 -7.16 -21.96 9.20
N ASN A 6 -8.15 -21.05 9.21
CA ASN A 6 -8.08 -19.83 8.40
C ASN A 6 -6.90 -18.95 8.80
N SER A 7 -6.68 -18.70 10.09
CA SER A 7 -5.54 -17.89 10.53
C SER A 7 -4.18 -18.52 10.17
N VAL A 8 -4.06 -19.85 10.26
CA VAL A 8 -2.84 -20.58 9.83
C VAL A 8 -2.66 -20.48 8.31
N PHE A 9 -3.75 -20.63 7.54
CA PHE A 9 -3.72 -20.48 6.09
C PHE A 9 -3.35 -19.05 5.66
N ILE A 10 -3.90 -18.04 6.33
CA ILE A 10 -3.57 -16.63 6.11
C ILE A 10 -2.10 -16.37 6.45
N GLY A 11 -1.59 -16.91 7.57
CA GLY A 11 -0.18 -16.81 7.95
C GLY A 11 0.76 -17.51 6.96
N PHE A 12 0.34 -18.66 6.42
CA PHE A 12 1.10 -19.37 5.39
C PHE A 12 1.09 -18.62 4.06
N MET A 13 -0.08 -18.13 3.63
CA MET A 13 -0.23 -17.36 2.39
C MET A 13 0.48 -16.01 2.47
N SER A 14 0.48 -15.34 3.62
CA SER A 14 1.23 -14.10 3.81
C SER A 14 2.74 -14.35 3.78
N GLY A 15 3.22 -15.43 4.42
CA GLY A 15 4.61 -15.86 4.32
C GLY A 15 5.03 -16.21 2.89
N LEU A 16 4.17 -16.90 2.14
CA LEU A 16 4.39 -17.24 0.73
C LEU A 16 4.44 -15.98 -0.15
N ILE A 17 3.49 -15.06 0.02
CA ILE A 17 3.45 -13.79 -0.72
C ILE A 17 4.68 -12.94 -0.39
N SER A 18 5.08 -12.85 0.89
CA SER A 18 6.31 -12.17 1.30
C SER A 18 7.55 -12.80 0.66
N ALA A 19 7.63 -14.13 0.63
CA ALA A 19 8.73 -14.84 -0.03
C ALA A 19 8.75 -14.60 -1.54
N MET A 20 7.59 -14.58 -2.20
CA MET A 20 7.47 -14.27 -3.63
C MET A 20 7.86 -12.83 -3.95
N VAL A 21 7.46 -11.87 -3.11
CA VAL A 21 7.86 -10.46 -3.25
C VAL A 21 9.36 -10.31 -3.06
N LEU A 22 9.94 -10.96 -2.06
CA LEU A 22 11.40 -10.96 -1.85
C LEU A 22 12.15 -11.60 -3.02
N LEU A 23 11.65 -12.72 -3.55
CA LEU A 23 12.22 -13.39 -4.72
C LEU A 23 12.11 -12.53 -5.99
N PHE A 24 10.97 -11.88 -6.19
CA PHE A 24 10.75 -10.95 -7.29
C PHE A 24 11.72 -9.77 -7.22
N ILE A 25 11.83 -9.12 -6.05
CA ILE A 25 12.78 -8.04 -5.80
C ILE A 25 14.21 -8.51 -6.06
N PHE A 26 14.61 -9.67 -5.53
CA PHE A 26 15.93 -10.25 -5.75
C PHE A 26 16.23 -10.52 -7.23
N THR A 27 15.25 -11.03 -7.98
CA THR A 27 15.39 -11.32 -9.41
C THR A 27 15.52 -10.03 -10.22
N LEU A 28 14.72 -9.01 -9.88
CA LEU A 28 14.74 -7.69 -10.52
C LEU A 28 16.07 -6.99 -10.28
N ILE A 29 16.59 -7.04 -9.04
CA ILE A 29 17.93 -6.55 -8.67
C ILE A 29 19.01 -7.21 -9.52
N ARG A 30 18.94 -8.53 -9.69
CA ARG A 30 19.95 -9.31 -10.41
C ARG A 30 19.91 -9.09 -11.92
N GLN A 31 18.71 -8.92 -12.49
CA GLN A 31 18.51 -8.68 -13.92
C GLN A 31 18.82 -7.25 -14.35
N HIS A 32 18.54 -6.27 -13.49
CA HIS A 32 18.74 -4.83 -13.81
C HIS A 32 19.99 -4.22 -13.16
N SER A 33 20.86 -5.03 -12.57
CA SER A 33 22.10 -4.59 -11.90
C SER A 33 21.88 -3.46 -10.89
N ILE A 34 20.74 -3.48 -10.20
CA ILE A 34 20.39 -2.46 -9.21
C ILE A 34 21.29 -2.66 -7.99
N SER A 35 22.06 -1.65 -7.60
CA SER A 35 22.87 -1.70 -6.39
C SER A 35 21.96 -1.71 -5.15
N LEU A 36 22.13 -2.72 -4.29
CA LEU A 36 21.52 -2.78 -2.96
C LEU A 36 22.23 -1.81 -2.01
N ASP A 37 22.00 -0.51 -2.22
CA ASP A 37 22.51 0.54 -1.35
C ASP A 37 21.52 0.86 -0.22
N ASP A 38 21.96 1.67 0.74
CA ASP A 38 21.11 2.11 1.84
C ASP A 38 19.87 2.89 1.34
N SER A 39 19.96 3.52 0.16
CA SER A 39 18.84 4.20 -0.49
C SER A 39 17.75 3.21 -0.91
N PHE A 40 18.11 2.10 -1.55
CA PHE A 40 17.17 1.04 -1.92
C PHE A 40 16.51 0.43 -0.69
N LYS A 41 17.28 0.09 0.34
CA LYS A 41 16.75 -0.44 1.61
C LYS A 41 15.77 0.54 2.25
N TYR A 42 16.13 1.81 2.30
CA TYR A 42 15.27 2.86 2.86
C TYR A 42 13.96 3.01 2.07
N ASN A 43 14.04 3.01 0.74
CA ASN A 43 12.88 3.09 -0.14
C ASN A 43 11.95 1.87 0.00
N LEU A 44 12.52 0.66 0.06
CA LEU A 44 11.76 -0.57 0.26
C LEU A 44 11.04 -0.59 1.63
N TYR A 45 11.74 -0.22 2.71
CA TYR A 45 11.14 -0.10 4.03
C TYR A 45 9.97 0.89 4.04
N ARG A 46 10.15 2.04 3.38
CA ARG A 46 9.11 3.07 3.29
C ARG A 46 7.87 2.55 2.56
N LEU A 47 8.02 1.77 1.50
CA LEU A 47 6.92 1.11 0.80
C LEU A 47 6.22 0.04 1.65
N MET A 48 6.97 -0.74 2.45
CA MET A 48 6.40 -1.75 3.36
C MET A 48 5.60 -1.14 4.52
N VAL A 49 6.09 -0.03 5.09
CA VAL A 49 5.39 0.71 6.17
C VAL A 49 4.01 1.19 5.71
N TRP A 50 3.89 1.62 4.45
CA TRP A 50 2.58 1.99 3.89
C TRP A 50 1.58 0.84 3.96
N GLY A 51 1.99 -0.40 3.70
CA GLY A 51 1.13 -1.59 3.86
C GLY A 51 0.58 -1.77 5.28
N GLY A 52 1.41 -1.53 6.30
CA GLY A 52 0.97 -1.55 7.71
C GLY A 52 0.00 -0.42 8.05
N VAL A 53 0.22 0.77 7.50
CA VAL A 53 -0.70 1.92 7.66
C VAL A 53 -2.07 1.60 7.08
N TRP A 54 -2.14 0.96 5.90
CA TRP A 54 -3.42 0.51 5.33
C TRP A 54 -4.17 -0.45 6.26
N ALA A 55 -3.49 -1.44 6.83
CA ALA A 55 -4.12 -2.38 7.77
C ALA A 55 -4.73 -1.68 8.99
N ILE A 56 -4.01 -0.69 9.55
CA ILE A 56 -4.49 0.11 10.69
C ILE A 56 -5.70 0.96 10.29
N LEU A 57 -5.64 1.64 9.13
CA LEU A 57 -6.76 2.44 8.64
C LEU A 57 -8.01 1.58 8.42
N PHE A 58 -7.86 0.36 7.91
CA PHE A 58 -8.95 -0.59 7.75
C PHE A 58 -9.40 -1.25 9.06
N ALA A 59 -8.66 -1.15 10.16
CA ALA A 59 -9.14 -1.57 11.47
C ALA A 59 -10.13 -0.56 12.10
N PHE A 60 -10.12 0.71 11.66
CA PHE A 60 -11.05 1.72 12.21
C PHE A 60 -12.52 1.40 11.90
N PRO A 61 -13.45 1.62 12.84
CA PRO A 61 -14.87 1.32 12.69
C PRO A 61 -15.62 2.41 11.89
N ILE A 62 -15.15 2.73 10.67
CA ILE A 62 -15.70 3.83 9.85
C ILE A 62 -17.06 3.46 9.24
N SER A 63 -17.20 2.27 8.67
CA SER A 63 -18.44 1.80 8.05
C SER A 63 -18.49 0.27 8.05
N LYS A 64 -19.70 -0.28 8.13
CA LYS A 64 -19.96 -1.73 8.00
C LYS A 64 -19.91 -2.20 6.54
N ASN A 65 -20.12 -1.30 5.58
CA ASN A 65 -20.00 -1.62 4.16
C ASN A 65 -18.55 -1.45 3.72
N ILE A 66 -17.90 -2.55 3.35
CA ILE A 66 -16.48 -2.55 2.98
C ILE A 66 -16.18 -1.64 1.80
N TRP A 67 -17.09 -1.51 0.83
CA TRP A 67 -16.88 -0.68 -0.35
C TRP A 67 -16.86 0.80 0.01
N ILE A 68 -17.79 1.22 0.86
CA ILE A 68 -17.84 2.59 1.38
C ILE A 68 -16.62 2.86 2.26
N LYS A 69 -16.26 1.92 3.13
CA LYS A 69 -15.05 2.01 3.96
C LYS A 69 -13.79 2.16 3.12
N SER A 70 -13.65 1.36 2.06
CA SER A 70 -12.50 1.39 1.16
C SER A 70 -12.41 2.70 0.38
N ALA A 71 -13.55 3.21 -0.10
CA ALA A 71 -13.60 4.50 -0.78
C ALA A 71 -13.20 5.65 0.16
N ILE A 72 -13.72 5.67 1.40
CA ILE A 72 -13.38 6.70 2.39
C ILE A 72 -11.88 6.66 2.74
N ILE A 73 -11.34 5.48 3.02
CA ILE A 73 -9.92 5.34 3.36
C ILE A 73 -9.03 5.70 2.16
N GLY A 74 -9.39 5.23 0.96
CA GLY A 74 -8.67 5.56 -0.27
C GLY A 74 -8.63 7.06 -0.53
N LEU A 75 -9.78 7.75 -0.40
CA LEU A 75 -9.85 9.20 -0.51
C LEU A 75 -9.00 9.90 0.56
N ALA A 76 -9.05 9.43 1.81
CA ALA A 76 -8.25 10.01 2.88
C ALA A 76 -6.74 9.90 2.60
N VAL A 77 -6.27 8.77 2.08
CA VAL A 77 -4.85 8.59 1.70
C VAL A 77 -4.48 9.46 0.49
N ILE A 78 -5.36 9.57 -0.50
CA ILE A 78 -5.16 10.45 -1.65
C ILE A 78 -5.06 11.92 -1.20
N PHE A 79 -5.99 12.38 -0.34
CA PHE A 79 -5.94 13.73 0.21
C PHE A 79 -4.70 13.97 1.04
N PHE A 80 -4.28 13.01 1.87
CA PHE A 80 -3.04 13.11 2.62
C PHE A 80 -1.83 13.27 1.68
N ASN A 81 -1.76 12.49 0.59
CA ASN A 81 -0.67 12.62 -0.38
C ASN A 81 -0.65 14.01 -1.03
N PHE A 82 -1.81 14.54 -1.44
CA PHE A 82 -1.88 15.83 -2.12
C PHE A 82 -1.73 17.04 -1.20
N LEU A 83 -2.20 16.97 0.04
CA LEU A 83 -2.22 18.09 0.98
C LEU A 83 -1.01 18.12 1.91
N VAL A 84 -0.37 16.97 2.14
CA VAL A 84 0.74 16.86 3.10
C VAL A 84 2.00 16.38 2.40
N LEU A 85 1.95 15.21 1.77
CA LEU A 85 3.18 14.57 1.25
C LEU A 85 3.79 15.36 0.08
N MET A 86 2.99 15.78 -0.89
CA MET A 86 3.46 16.50 -2.07
C MET A 86 4.03 17.90 -1.73
N PRO A 87 3.39 18.74 -0.90
CA PRO A 87 4.00 19.98 -0.42
C PRO A 87 5.34 19.76 0.27
N LEU A 88 5.45 18.76 1.15
CA LEU A 88 6.69 18.44 1.86
C LEU A 88 7.81 17.96 0.92
N GLN A 89 7.45 17.44 -0.25
CA GLN A 89 8.40 17.04 -1.31
C GLN A 89 8.73 18.19 -2.29
N GLY A 90 8.22 19.41 -2.05
CA GLY A 90 8.43 20.56 -2.93
C GLY A 90 7.54 20.57 -4.18
N ALA A 91 6.64 19.60 -4.32
CA ALA A 91 5.70 19.49 -5.45
C ALA A 91 4.49 20.44 -5.34
N GLY A 92 4.37 21.20 -4.24
CA GLY A 92 3.25 22.12 -4.00
C GLY A 92 1.95 21.41 -3.62
N PHE A 93 0.94 22.20 -3.23
CA PHE A 93 -0.38 21.67 -2.88
C PHE A 93 -1.05 21.06 -4.10
N PHE A 94 -1.68 19.89 -3.92
CA PHE A 94 -2.28 19.11 -5.01
C PHE A 94 -1.32 18.76 -6.15
N GLY A 95 0.00 18.80 -5.89
CA GLY A 95 1.00 18.53 -6.91
C GLY A 95 1.04 19.62 -7.99
N SER A 96 0.77 20.88 -7.64
CA SER A 96 0.78 22.02 -8.57
C SER A 96 2.08 22.17 -9.38
N ASN A 97 3.19 21.66 -8.83
CA ASN A 97 4.51 21.69 -9.46
C ASN A 97 5.00 20.29 -9.88
N ALA A 98 4.17 19.25 -9.72
CA ALA A 98 4.48 17.89 -10.15
C ALA A 98 3.99 17.63 -11.57
N ASP A 99 4.61 16.66 -12.25
CA ASP A 99 4.12 16.17 -13.53
C ASP A 99 2.71 15.58 -13.37
N SER A 100 1.86 15.83 -14.36
CA SER A 100 0.52 15.27 -14.52
C SER A 100 0.49 13.74 -14.35
N THR A 101 1.55 13.05 -14.76
CA THR A 101 1.71 11.60 -14.54
C THR A 101 1.69 11.26 -13.05
N VAL A 102 2.40 12.01 -12.21
CA VAL A 102 2.46 11.77 -10.76
C VAL A 102 1.08 11.97 -10.12
N PHE A 103 0.34 12.99 -10.56
CA PHE A 103 -1.03 13.25 -10.11
C PHE A 103 -1.97 12.08 -10.42
N ILE A 104 -1.99 11.62 -11.68
CA ILE A 104 -2.85 10.53 -12.13
C ILE A 104 -2.48 9.23 -11.41
N MET A 105 -1.19 8.91 -11.33
CA MET A 105 -0.71 7.70 -10.67
C MET A 105 -1.06 7.69 -9.18
N ASN A 106 -1.03 8.83 -8.50
CA ASN A 106 -1.40 8.91 -7.09
C ASN A 106 -2.89 8.60 -6.87
N ILE A 107 -3.77 9.09 -7.75
CA ILE A 107 -5.22 8.81 -7.65
C ILE A 107 -5.51 7.36 -8.02
N VAL A 108 -5.06 6.91 -9.19
CA VAL A 108 -5.40 5.60 -9.75
C VAL A 108 -4.84 4.50 -8.85
N PHE A 109 -3.55 4.56 -8.50
CA PHE A 109 -2.95 3.48 -7.72
C PHE A 109 -3.44 3.47 -6.28
N ASN A 110 -3.52 4.61 -5.57
CA ASN A 110 -3.98 4.58 -4.18
C ASN A 110 -5.46 4.18 -4.06
N PHE A 111 -6.30 4.57 -5.02
CA PHE A 111 -7.70 4.14 -5.02
C PHE A 111 -7.85 2.64 -5.28
N LEU A 112 -7.14 2.11 -6.29
CA LEU A 112 -7.11 0.67 -6.55
C LEU A 112 -6.55 -0.10 -5.35
N TRP A 113 -5.50 0.41 -4.72
CA TRP A 113 -4.87 -0.22 -3.55
C TRP A 113 -5.81 -0.24 -2.34
N ALA A 114 -6.54 0.84 -2.10
CA ALA A 114 -7.57 0.88 -1.06
C ALA A 114 -8.67 -0.17 -1.30
N MET A 115 -9.10 -0.33 -2.55
CA MET A 115 -10.12 -1.31 -2.92
C MET A 115 -9.62 -2.75 -2.74
N PHE A 116 -8.39 -3.04 -3.17
CA PHE A 116 -7.77 -4.35 -2.94
C PHE A 116 -7.57 -4.64 -1.44
N ALA A 117 -7.09 -3.67 -0.67
CA ALA A 117 -6.93 -3.79 0.78
C ALA A 117 -8.28 -4.06 1.46
N GLY A 118 -9.35 -3.41 1.01
CA GLY A 118 -10.71 -3.66 1.50
C GLY A 118 -11.23 -5.06 1.18
N VAL A 119 -11.01 -5.56 -0.03
CA VAL A 119 -11.38 -6.94 -0.41
C VAL A 119 -10.63 -7.95 0.45
N ILE A 120 -9.31 -7.76 0.65
CA ILE A 120 -8.49 -8.62 1.52
C ILE A 120 -9.01 -8.55 2.96
N TYR A 121 -9.28 -7.36 3.48
CA TYR A 121 -9.82 -7.17 4.83
C TYR A 121 -11.13 -7.93 5.02
N LYS A 122 -12.06 -7.86 4.06
CA LYS A 122 -13.33 -8.62 4.12
C LYS A 122 -13.13 -10.13 4.02
N ALA A 123 -12.11 -10.60 3.31
CA ALA A 123 -11.83 -12.04 3.20
C ALA A 123 -11.19 -12.62 4.48
N VAL A 124 -10.54 -11.77 5.27
CA VAL A 124 -9.72 -12.17 6.44
C VAL A 124 -10.43 -11.89 7.78
N ALA A 125 -11.22 -10.82 7.87
CA ALA A 125 -11.97 -10.41 9.07
C ALA A 125 -13.34 -11.09 9.17
#